data_AF-A0A4U7D4R0-F1
#
_entry.id   AF-A0A4U7D4R0-F1
#
_cell.length_a   1.000
_cell.length_b   1.000
_cell.length_c   1.000
_cell.angle_alpha   90.00
_cell.angle_beta   90.00
_cell.angle_gamma   90.00
#
_symmetry.space_group_name_H-M   'P 1'
#
loop_
_entity.id
_entity.type
_entity.pdbx_description
1 polymer ?
#
loop_
_entity_poly.entity_id
_entity_poly.type
_entity_poly.pdbx_seq_one_letter_code
_entity_poly.pdbx_strand_id
1 'polypeptide(L)' 'EVEAAEESAEYLAETVDHVLSVPSTHPELAGVLANVQLQLVAYHAAKQRGRAIDKPRNLAKSVTV' A
#
# COMPACT_ATOMS: atom_id res chain seq x y z
N GLU A 1 -12.95 -9.10 20.28
CA GLU A 1 -12.34 -8.34 19.17
C GLU A 1 -11.05 -7.64 19.59
N VAL A 2 -10.99 -6.96 20.74
CA VAL A 2 -9.77 -6.25 21.21
C VAL A 2 -8.58 -7.19 21.47
N GLU A 3 -8.81 -8.34 22.11
CA GLU A 3 -7.76 -9.32 22.45
C GLU A 3 -7.08 -9.93 21.21
N ALA A 4 -7.87 -10.23 20.17
CA ALA A 4 -7.35 -10.73 18.89
C ALA A 4 -6.53 -9.67 18.13
N ALA A 5 -6.82 -8.38 18.33
CA ALA A 5 -6.09 -7.29 17.69
C ALA A 5 -4.71 -7.05 18.35
N GLU A 6 -4.61 -7.23 19.67
CA GLU A 6 -3.33 -7.13 20.41
C GLU A 6 -2.40 -8.31 20.09
N GLU A 7 -2.93 -9.54 20.06
CA GLU A 7 -2.16 -10.74 19.69
C GLU A 7 -1.65 -10.67 18.25
N SER A 8 -2.46 -10.10 17.35
CA SER A 8 -2.06 -9.82 15.96
C SER A 8 -0.96 -8.76 15.86
N ALA A 9 -0.96 -7.75 16.75
CA ALA A 9 0.02 -6.67 16.72
C ALA A 9 1.39 -7.13 17.25
N GLU A 10 1.41 -7.97 18.30
CA GLU A 10 2.63 -8.55 18.85
C GLU A 10 3.29 -9.51 17.85
N TYR A 11 2.50 -10.37 17.20
CA TYR A 11 2.98 -11.24 16.12
C TYR A 11 3.57 -10.45 14.93
N LEU A 12 2.92 -9.35 14.53
CA LEU A 12 3.44 -8.49 13.47
C LEU A 12 4.76 -7.83 13.87
N ALA A 13 4.89 -7.38 15.12
CA ALA A 13 6.12 -6.75 15.61
C ALA A 13 7.34 -7.68 15.55
N GLU A 14 7.15 -8.98 15.71
CA GLU A 14 8.23 -9.98 15.63
C GLU A 14 8.57 -10.43 14.20
N THR A 15 7.62 -10.31 13.26
CA THR A 15 7.71 -10.97 11.95
C THR A 15 8.05 -10.02 10.80
N VAL A 16 7.83 -8.71 10.94
CA VAL A 16 8.05 -7.75 9.84
C VAL A 16 8.96 -6.59 10.21
N ASP A 17 9.76 -6.12 9.24
CA ASP A 17 10.65 -4.97 9.45
C ASP A 17 9.88 -3.63 9.59
N HIS A 18 8.75 -3.52 8.89
CA HIS A 18 7.97 -2.29 8.81
C HIS A 18 6.48 -2.57 8.72
N VAL A 19 5.69 -1.78 9.47
CA VAL A 19 4.23 -1.80 9.45
C VAL A 19 3.71 -0.46 8.91
N LEU A 20 2.82 -0.53 7.92
CA LEU A 20 2.12 0.62 7.35
C LEU A 20 0.72 0.73 7.97
N SER A 21 0.60 1.47 9.08
CA SER A 21 -0.67 1.62 9.79
C SER A 21 -1.67 2.44 8.97
N VAL A 22 -2.91 1.96 8.88
CA VAL A 22 -4.03 2.71 8.29
C VAL A 22 -4.72 3.49 9.40
N PRO A 23 -4.97 4.81 9.24
CA PRO A 23 -5.72 5.58 10.22
C PRO A 23 -7.11 5.00 10.46
N SER A 24 -7.61 5.12 11.70
CA SER A 24 -8.98 4.73 12.02
C SER A 24 -9.96 5.48 11.13
N THR A 25 -10.84 4.73 10.47
CA THR A 25 -11.83 5.25 9.50
C THR A 25 -13.01 4.28 9.42
N HIS A 26 -14.03 4.63 8.64
CA HIS A 26 -15.14 3.73 8.35
C HIS A 26 -14.61 2.43 7.73
N PRO A 27 -15.03 1.22 8.16
CA PRO A 27 -14.46 -0.04 7.69
C PRO A 27 -14.42 -0.19 6.17
N GLU A 28 -15.47 0.27 5.49
CA GLU A 28 -15.56 0.26 4.02
C GLU A 28 -14.56 1.18 3.31
N LEU A 29 -14.04 2.21 4.00
CA LEU A 29 -13.07 3.16 3.45
C LEU A 29 -11.62 2.81 3.78
N ALA A 30 -11.39 1.86 4.69
CA ALA A 30 -10.05 1.46 5.11
C ALA A 30 -9.18 1.03 3.91
N GLY A 31 -9.77 0.30 2.95
CA GLY A 31 -9.07 -0.13 1.74
C GLY A 31 -8.63 1.03 0.84
N VAL A 32 -9.39 2.13 0.78
CA VAL A 32 -9.02 3.32 0.00
C VAL A 32 -7.79 3.99 0.60
N LEU A 33 -7.76 4.18 1.93
CA LEU A 33 -6.62 4.78 2.61
C LEU A 33 -5.37 3.88 2.54
N ALA A 34 -5.53 2.57 2.66
CA ALA A 34 -4.43 1.62 2.47
C ALA A 34 -3.84 1.71 1.05
N ASN A 35 -4.69 1.84 0.03
CA ASN A 35 -4.24 1.93 -1.38
C ASN A 35 -3.38 3.17 -1.64
N VAL A 36 -3.68 4.31 -1.01
CA VAL A 36 -2.83 5.52 -1.12
C VAL A 36 -1.40 5.22 -0.67
N GLN A 37 -1.22 4.48 0.42
CA GLN A 37 0.11 4.11 0.91
C GLN A 37 0.83 3.20 -0.11
N LEU A 38 0.13 2.23 -0.69
CA LEU A 38 0.70 1.34 -1.72
C LEU A 38 1.07 2.09 -3.01
N GLN A 39 0.28 3.10 -3.41
CA GLN A 39 0.59 3.97 -4.54
C GLN A 39 1.88 4.76 -4.29
N LEU A 40 2.09 5.27 -3.08
CA LEU A 40 3.32 5.98 -2.69
C LEU A 40 4.53 5.04 -2.68
N VAL A 41 4.38 3.82 -2.14
CA VAL A 41 5.45 2.80 -2.20
C VAL A 41 5.84 2.51 -3.65
N ALA A 42 4.88 2.30 -4.54
CA ALA A 42 5.14 2.05 -5.96
C ALA A 42 5.83 3.26 -6.63
N TYR A 43 5.36 4.48 -6.36
CA TYR A 43 5.95 5.72 -6.86
C TYR A 43 7.42 5.86 -6.44
N HIS A 44 7.70 5.73 -5.15
CA HIS A 44 9.05 5.88 -4.61
C HIS A 44 9.98 4.75 -5.07
N ALA A 45 9.49 3.51 -5.18
CA ALA A 45 10.26 2.40 -5.73
C ALA A 45 10.61 2.62 -7.22
N ALA A 46 9.66 3.11 -8.02
CA ALA A 46 9.89 3.44 -9.43
C ALA A 46 10.90 4.59 -9.58
N LYS A 47 10.76 5.65 -8.77
CA LYS A 47 11.68 6.80 -8.74
C LYS A 47 13.10 6.37 -8.39
N GLN A 48 13.27 5.58 -7.32
CA GLN A 48 14.59 5.08 -6.90
C GLN A 48 15.23 4.18 -7.96
N ARG A 49 14.43 3.44 -8.74
CA ARG A 49 14.91 2.57 -9.82
C ARG A 49 15.04 3.28 -11.18
N GLY A 50 14.86 4.60 -11.25
CA GLY A 50 14.94 5.37 -12.49
C GLY A 50 13.93 4.92 -13.57
N ARG A 51 12.74 4.44 -13.16
CA ARG A 51 11.70 3.96 -14.08
C ARG A 51 10.74 5.09 -14.45
N ALA A 52 10.22 5.06 -15.68
CA ALA A 52 9.19 5.99 -16.12
C ALA A 52 7.89 5.76 -15.34
N ILE A 53 7.48 6.76 -14.56
CA ILE A 53 6.32 6.70 -13.66
C ILE A 53 5.03 6.98 -14.43
N ASP A 54 5.00 8.07 -15.20
CA ASP A 54 3.79 8.49 -15.92
C ASP A 54 3.51 7.67 -17.19
N LYS A 55 4.56 7.07 -17.75
CA LYS A 55 4.51 6.28 -19.00
C LYS A 55 5.28 4.98 -18.83
N PRO A 56 4.78 4.04 -18.00
CA PRO A 56 5.40 2.74 -17.82
C PRO A 56 5.44 1.98 -19.15
N ARG A 57 6.53 1.22 -19.36
CA ARG A 57 6.73 0.46 -20.59
C ARG A 57 5.55 -0.47 -20.88
N ASN A 58 5.18 -0.58 -22.15
CA ASN A 58 4.15 -1.50 -22.66
C ASN A 58 2.70 -1.21 -22.18
N LEU A 59 2.45 -0.09 -21.49
CA LEU A 59 1.09 0.29 -21.08
C LEU A 59 0.61 1.50 -21.86
N ALA A 60 -0.68 1.46 -22.22
CA ALA A 60 -1.44 2.62 -22.68
C ALA A 60 -2.36 3.10 -21.56
N LYS A 61 -2.78 4.38 -21.61
CA LYS A 61 -3.78 4.89 -20.66
C LYS A 61 -5.14 4.20 -20.82
N SER A 62 -5.47 3.83 -22.05
CA SER A 62 -6.65 3.08 -22.46
C SER A 62 -6.35 2.37 -23.78
N VAL A 63 -6.92 1.18 -24.01
CA VAL A 63 -6.80 0.45 -25.28
C VAL A 63 -8.14 0.57 -26.00
N THR A 64 -8.15 1.26 -27.15
CA THR A 64 -9.37 1.68 -27.85
C THR A 64 -9.43 1.13 -29.28
N VAL A 65 -8.93 -0.09 -29.51
CA VAL A 65 -8.95 -0.72 -30.85
C VAL A 65 -10.36 -0.89 -31.39
#